data_AF-X6MTN2-F1
#
_entry.id   AF-X6MTN2-F1
#
_cell.length_a   1.000
_cell.length_b   1.000
_cell.length_c   1.000
_cell.angle_alpha   90.00
_cell.angle_beta   90.00
_cell.angle_gamma   90.00
#
_symmetry.space_group_name_H-M   'P 1'
#
loop_
_entity.id
_entity.type
_entity.pdbx_description
1 polymer ?
#
loop_
_entity_poly.entity_id
_entity_poly.type
_entity_poly.pdbx_seq_one_letter_code
_entity_poly.pdbx_strand_id
1 'polypeptide(L)'
;MQSIGICKRCHAQAFLNGVDSIIWNTKINDCKHVLVLPPSFATEKEAMYRRCLAELATKCQKYIEKFTKDIQIVNKEFDTIEAKINQHYENAQKALEKRRDDLLDEAKAKRKERQSMLENILDELCKYKKECEAGEDSMWKIIQALSSTKKKKKRSFLHNCK
;
A
#
# COMPACT_ATOMS: atom_id res chain seq x y z
N MET A 1 25.30 -54.16 7.29
CA MET A 1 26.76 -54.15 7.04
C MET A 1 27.01 -54.84 5.71
N GLN A 2 27.72 -54.20 4.78
CA GLN A 2 28.15 -54.88 3.55
C GLN A 2 29.32 -55.80 3.88
N SER A 3 29.27 -57.05 3.42
CA SER A 3 30.45 -57.93 3.49
C SER A 3 31.58 -57.29 2.71
N ILE A 4 32.85 -57.51 3.09
CA ILE A 4 34.04 -56.98 2.39
C ILE A 4 34.75 -58.05 1.54
N GLY A 5 34.29 -59.30 1.61
CA GLY A 5 34.87 -60.43 0.90
C GLY A 5 34.53 -61.74 1.58
N ILE A 6 35.09 -62.82 1.05
CA ILE A 6 34.83 -64.18 1.56
C ILE A 6 36.14 -64.88 1.92
N CYS A 7 36.05 -65.85 2.83
CA CYS A 7 37.20 -66.68 3.14
C CYS A 7 37.44 -67.65 1.97
N LYS A 8 38.68 -67.73 1.48
CA LYS A 8 39.07 -68.69 0.42
C LYS A 8 38.72 -70.14 0.75
N ARG A 9 38.74 -70.48 2.05
CA ARG A 9 38.70 -71.86 2.55
C ARG A 9 37.31 -72.29 2.99
N CYS A 10 36.64 -71.46 3.79
CA CYS A 10 35.34 -71.80 4.38
C CYS A 10 34.19 -70.97 3.82
N HIS A 11 34.45 -70.06 2.86
CA HIS A 11 33.46 -69.17 2.25
C HIS A 11 32.70 -68.25 3.23
N ALA A 12 33.16 -68.14 4.48
CA ALA A 12 32.61 -67.21 5.46
C ALA A 12 32.72 -65.77 4.97
N GLN A 13 31.67 -64.99 5.20
CA GLN A 13 31.64 -63.57 4.85
C GLN A 13 32.44 -62.75 5.87
N ALA A 14 33.38 -61.94 5.38
CA ALA A 14 34.09 -60.94 6.17
C ALA A 14 33.28 -59.65 6.24
N PHE A 15 33.35 -58.94 7.37
CA PHE A 15 32.77 -57.62 7.57
C PHE A 15 33.79 -56.73 8.31
N LEU A 16 33.81 -55.44 8.00
CA LEU A 16 34.59 -54.46 8.77
C LEU A 16 33.92 -54.19 10.12
N ASN A 17 34.69 -54.30 11.20
CA ASN A 17 34.31 -53.86 12.52
C ASN A 17 35.19 -52.69 12.95
N GLY A 18 34.65 -51.47 12.84
CA GLY A 18 35.43 -50.26 13.02
C GLY A 18 36.41 -50.03 11.86
N VAL A 19 37.63 -49.60 12.19
CA VAL A 19 38.65 -49.18 11.21
C VAL A 19 39.64 -50.32 10.90
N ASP A 20 40.06 -51.10 11.90
CA ASP A 20 41.24 -51.97 11.75
C ASP A 20 40.96 -53.48 11.93
N SER A 21 39.71 -53.89 12.16
CA SER A 21 39.40 -55.29 12.46
C SER A 21 38.36 -55.90 11.52
N ILE A 22 38.60 -57.16 11.13
CA ILE A 22 37.69 -57.94 10.28
C ILE A 22 36.99 -58.97 11.16
N ILE A 23 35.66 -58.96 11.13
CA ILE A 23 34.83 -60.01 11.73
C ILE A 23 34.36 -60.97 10.64
N TRP A 24 34.41 -62.26 10.96
CA TRP A 24 33.94 -63.33 10.09
C TRP A 24 32.59 -63.85 10.57
N ASN A 25 31.59 -63.88 9.69
CA ASN A 25 30.33 -64.55 9.97
C ASN A 25 30.47 -66.03 9.62
N THR A 26 30.89 -66.84 10.61
CA THR A 26 31.15 -68.27 10.46
C THR A 26 30.79 -69.05 11.72
N LYS A 27 30.38 -70.31 11.56
CA LYS A 27 30.25 -71.29 12.65
C LYS A 27 31.48 -72.20 12.79
N ILE A 28 32.50 -71.99 11.95
CA ILE A 28 33.70 -72.83 11.88
C ILE A 28 34.84 -72.08 12.59
N ASN A 29 35.18 -72.51 13.81
CA ASN A 29 36.17 -71.84 14.66
C ASN A 29 37.62 -72.15 14.29
N ASP A 30 37.89 -73.30 13.64
CA ASP A 30 39.26 -73.76 13.37
C ASP A 30 39.82 -73.30 12.01
N CYS A 31 39.09 -72.42 11.31
CA CYS A 31 39.55 -71.90 10.02
C CYS A 31 40.54 -70.74 10.21
N LYS A 32 41.76 -70.89 9.70
CA LYS A 32 42.66 -69.76 9.45
C LYS A 32 42.14 -68.98 8.23
N HIS A 33 41.27 -68.02 8.50
CA HIS A 33 40.59 -67.25 7.46
C HIS A 33 41.58 -66.49 6.58
N VAL A 34 41.41 -66.62 5.26
CA VAL A 34 42.19 -65.89 4.25
C VAL A 34 41.20 -65.12 3.40
N LEU A 35 41.25 -63.79 3.48
CA LEU A 35 40.36 -62.91 2.74
C LEU A 35 40.66 -62.98 1.24
N VAL A 36 39.65 -63.36 0.47
CA VAL A 36 39.61 -63.15 -0.97
C VAL A 36 38.64 -62.02 -1.22
N LEU A 37 39.19 -60.92 -1.72
CA LEU A 37 38.40 -59.82 -2.25
C LEU A 37 37.81 -60.27 -3.59
N PRO A 38 36.48 -60.30 -3.76
CA PRO A 38 35.89 -60.41 -5.09
C PRO A 38 36.44 -59.29 -6.00
N PRO A 39 36.55 -59.52 -7.31
CA PRO A 39 37.06 -58.51 -8.27
C PRO A 39 36.23 -57.22 -8.32
N SER A 40 35.11 -57.16 -7.60
CA SER A 40 34.18 -56.02 -7.51
C SER A 40 34.20 -55.30 -6.16
N PHE A 41 35.15 -55.56 -5.27
CA PHE A 41 35.23 -54.81 -4.01
C PHE A 41 35.95 -53.49 -4.17
N ALA A 42 35.24 -52.42 -3.85
CA ALA A 42 35.79 -51.09 -3.64
C ALA A 42 36.95 -51.20 -2.65
N THR A 43 38.14 -50.73 -3.03
CA THR A 43 39.24 -50.59 -2.07
C THR A 43 38.77 -49.74 -0.88
N GLU A 44 39.39 -49.89 0.29
CA GLU A 44 39.05 -49.09 1.48
C GLU A 44 38.92 -47.59 1.17
N LYS A 45 39.81 -47.08 0.32
CA LYS A 45 39.80 -45.70 -0.19
C LYS A 45 38.53 -45.37 -0.98
N GLU A 46 38.03 -46.29 -1.79
CA GLU A 46 36.79 -46.10 -2.55
C GLU A 46 35.55 -46.15 -1.65
N ALA A 47 35.54 -47.00 -0.61
CA ALA A 47 34.46 -46.99 0.39
C ALA A 47 34.44 -45.67 1.18
N MET A 48 35.60 -45.15 1.59
CA MET A 48 35.72 -43.83 2.22
C MET A 48 35.26 -42.71 1.29
N TYR A 49 35.67 -42.73 0.02
CA TYR A 49 35.26 -41.74 -0.98
C TYR A 49 33.73 -41.71 -1.14
N ARG A 50 33.09 -42.88 -1.30
CA ARG A 50 31.62 -42.99 -1.39
C ARG A 50 30.92 -42.48 -0.14
N ARG A 51 31.48 -42.72 1.05
CA ARG A 51 30.94 -42.16 2.31
C ARG A 51 31.04 -40.63 2.34
N CYS A 52 32.19 -40.06 1.97
CA CYS A 52 32.36 -38.61 1.88
C CYS A 52 31.37 -37.97 0.89
N LEU A 53 31.14 -38.60 -0.27
CA LEU A 53 30.13 -38.14 -1.22
C LEU A 53 28.71 -38.16 -0.64
N ALA A 54 28.34 -39.22 0.09
CA ALA A 54 27.03 -39.31 0.74
C ALA A 54 26.85 -38.25 1.84
N GLU A 55 27.88 -37.99 2.65
CA GLU A 55 27.87 -36.94 3.65
C GLU A 55 27.77 -35.55 3.01
N LEU A 56 28.49 -35.31 1.91
CA LEU A 56 28.41 -34.06 1.16
C LEU A 56 27.02 -33.87 0.54
N ALA A 57 26.46 -34.90 -0.10
CA ALA A 57 25.11 -34.86 -0.67
C ALA A 57 24.06 -34.54 0.40
N THR A 58 24.18 -35.13 1.59
CA THR A 58 23.29 -34.85 2.73
C THR A 58 23.41 -33.39 3.19
N LYS A 59 24.63 -32.82 3.25
CA LYS A 59 24.84 -31.41 3.59
C LYS A 59 24.25 -30.49 2.52
N CYS A 60 24.49 -30.78 1.25
CA CYS A 60 23.91 -30.03 0.12
C CYS A 60 22.38 -30.03 0.20
N GLN A 61 21.76 -31.18 0.46
CA GLN A 61 20.31 -31.29 0.60
C GLN A 61 19.77 -30.40 1.72
N LYS A 62 20.43 -30.37 2.89
CA LYS A 62 20.05 -29.47 3.99
C LYS A 62 20.14 -28.00 3.62
N TYR A 63 21.17 -27.60 2.86
CA TYR A 63 21.29 -26.22 2.38
C TYR A 63 20.21 -25.87 1.36
N ILE A 64 19.90 -26.78 0.44
CA ILE A 64 18.81 -26.59 -0.53
C ILE A 64 17.48 -26.39 0.20
N GLU A 65 17.17 -27.23 1.20
CA GLU A 65 15.96 -27.09 2.00
C GLU A 65 15.91 -25.78 2.78
N LYS A 66 17.04 -25.36 3.35
CA LYS A 66 17.15 -24.07 4.05
C LYS A 66 16.87 -22.92 3.09
N PHE A 67 17.57 -22.86 1.97
CA PHE A 67 17.40 -21.77 0.99
C PHE A 67 16.00 -21.76 0.38
N THR A 68 15.39 -22.93 0.17
CA THR A 68 14.00 -23.02 -0.29
C THR A 68 13.04 -22.38 0.71
N LYS A 69 13.23 -22.64 2.02
CA LYS A 69 12.43 -22.00 3.07
C LYS A 69 12.68 -20.49 3.14
N ASP A 70 13.94 -20.07 3.04
CA ASP A 70 14.30 -18.65 3.09
C ASP A 70 13.66 -17.90 1.91
N ILE A 71 13.68 -18.45 0.69
CA ILE A 71 13.00 -17.88 -0.48
C ILE A 71 11.49 -17.77 -0.25
N GLN A 72 10.86 -18.80 0.32
CA GLN A 72 9.42 -18.76 0.62
C GLN A 72 9.07 -17.69 1.65
N ILE A 73 9.92 -17.47 2.65
CA ILE A 73 9.73 -16.41 3.65
C ILE A 73 9.85 -15.04 2.98
N VAL A 74 10.91 -14.81 2.21
CA VAL A 74 11.13 -13.55 1.51
C VAL A 74 9.98 -13.22 0.57
N ASN A 75 9.46 -14.19 -0.18
CA ASN A 75 8.31 -13.98 -1.07
C ASN A 75 7.05 -13.58 -0.27
N LYS A 76 6.77 -14.25 0.86
CA LYS A 76 5.62 -13.88 1.71
C LYS A 76 5.76 -12.48 2.32
N GLU A 77 6.98 -12.12 2.72
CA GLU A 77 7.27 -10.77 3.23
C GLU A 77 7.07 -9.73 2.14
N PHE A 78 7.54 -10.00 0.91
CA PHE A 78 7.33 -9.15 -0.24
C PHE A 78 5.83 -8.92 -0.52
N ASP A 79 5.05 -10.00 -0.64
CA ASP A 79 3.59 -9.91 -0.87
C ASP A 79 2.89 -9.10 0.24
N THR A 80 3.32 -9.29 1.49
CA THR A 80 2.78 -8.56 2.64
C THR A 80 3.11 -7.07 2.58
N ILE A 81 4.34 -6.73 2.21
CA ILE A 81 4.79 -5.35 2.06
C ILE A 81 4.05 -4.68 0.91
N GLU A 82 3.95 -5.34 -0.24
CA GLU A 82 3.20 -4.85 -1.40
C GLU A 82 1.74 -4.56 -1.04
N ALA A 83 1.07 -5.49 -0.36
CA ALA A 83 -0.30 -5.30 0.11
C ALA A 83 -0.44 -4.09 1.05
N LYS A 84 0.50 -3.91 1.98
CA LYS A 84 0.51 -2.75 2.89
C LYS A 84 0.71 -1.45 2.14
N ILE A 85 1.64 -1.41 1.18
CA ILE A 85 1.89 -0.23 0.35
C ILE A 85 0.62 0.16 -0.39
N ASN A 86 -0.03 -0.79 -1.07
CA ASN A 86 -1.28 -0.56 -1.79
C ASN A 86 -2.38 -0.05 -0.85
N GLN A 87 -2.53 -0.65 0.33
CA GLN A 87 -3.50 -0.20 1.33
C GLN A 87 -3.23 1.24 1.80
N HIS A 88 -1.96 1.61 2.02
CA HIS A 88 -1.60 2.98 2.40
C HIS A 88 -1.94 3.98 1.29
N TYR A 89 -1.66 3.64 0.03
CA TYR A 89 -2.03 4.48 -1.12
C TYR A 89 -3.54 4.68 -1.23
N GLU A 90 -4.34 3.60 -1.13
CA GLU A 90 -5.80 3.70 -1.18
C GLU A 90 -6.36 4.56 -0.05
N ASN A 91 -5.85 4.41 1.17
CA ASN A 91 -6.29 5.20 2.31
C ASN A 91 -5.96 6.69 2.12
N ALA A 92 -4.77 7.01 1.62
CA ALA A 92 -4.38 8.38 1.31
C ALA A 92 -5.28 8.98 0.22
N GLN A 93 -5.57 8.23 -0.84
CA GLN A 93 -6.46 8.67 -1.91
C GLN A 93 -7.87 8.96 -1.40
N LYS A 94 -8.47 8.05 -0.61
CA LYS A 94 -9.80 8.26 -0.01
C LYS A 94 -9.85 9.50 0.88
N ALA A 95 -8.80 9.75 1.66
CA ALA A 95 -8.71 10.95 2.51
C ALA A 95 -8.63 12.24 1.67
N LEU A 96 -7.88 12.23 0.57
CA LEU A 96 -7.77 13.36 -0.35
C LEU A 96 -9.09 13.63 -1.09
N GLU A 97 -9.78 12.58 -1.56
CA GLU A 97 -11.10 12.69 -2.20
C GLU A 97 -12.13 13.27 -1.25
N LYS A 98 -12.19 12.77 -0.01
CA LYS A 98 -13.07 13.33 1.02
C LYS A 98 -12.77 14.81 1.27
N ARG A 99 -11.49 15.17 1.41
CA ARG A 99 -11.09 16.55 1.67
C ARG A 99 -11.45 17.48 0.49
N ARG A 100 -11.29 17.01 -0.74
CA ARG A 100 -11.73 17.73 -1.95
C ARG A 100 -13.23 18.01 -1.88
N ASP A 101 -14.04 17.01 -1.56
CA ASP A 101 -15.49 17.14 -1.53
C ASP A 101 -15.94 18.10 -0.41
N ASP A 102 -15.36 17.99 0.79
CA ASP A 102 -15.59 18.92 1.90
C ASP A 102 -15.30 20.38 1.50
N LEU A 103 -14.17 20.62 0.80
CA LEU A 103 -13.79 21.96 0.35
C LEU A 103 -14.73 22.50 -0.73
N LEU A 104 -15.20 21.63 -1.63
CA LEU A 104 -16.18 22.03 -2.64
C LEU A 104 -17.51 22.42 -2.01
N ASP A 105 -17.95 21.71 -0.99
CA ASP A 105 -19.20 22.02 -0.29
C ASP A 105 -19.07 23.29 0.56
N GLU A 106 -17.94 23.53 1.21
CA GLU A 106 -17.65 24.80 1.88
C GLU A 106 -17.67 25.97 0.89
N ALA A 107 -17.05 25.81 -0.28
CA ALA A 107 -17.02 26.83 -1.32
C ALA A 107 -18.44 27.14 -1.86
N LYS A 108 -19.27 26.11 -2.07
CA LYS A 108 -20.68 26.29 -2.46
C LYS A 108 -21.48 27.02 -1.39
N ALA A 109 -21.30 26.66 -0.12
CA ALA A 109 -21.98 27.31 0.99
C ALA A 109 -21.62 28.81 1.08
N LYS A 110 -20.32 29.13 1.06
CA LYS A 110 -19.83 30.52 1.05
C LYS A 110 -20.32 31.31 -0.17
N ARG A 111 -20.38 30.66 -1.35
CA ARG A 111 -20.94 31.29 -2.56
C ARG A 111 -22.42 31.63 -2.36
N LYS A 112 -23.22 30.71 -1.81
CA LYS A 112 -24.64 30.92 -1.55
C LYS A 112 -24.88 32.03 -0.52
N GLU A 113 -24.09 32.05 0.56
CA GLU A 113 -24.13 33.10 1.57
C GLU A 113 -23.85 34.48 0.97
N ARG A 114 -22.75 34.61 0.20
CA ARG A 114 -22.41 35.86 -0.48
C ARG A 114 -23.47 36.29 -1.48
N GLN A 115 -24.04 35.34 -2.22
CA GLN A 115 -25.12 35.63 -3.17
C GLN A 115 -26.34 36.21 -2.46
N SER A 116 -26.78 35.59 -1.36
CA SER A 116 -27.91 36.10 -0.57
C SER A 116 -27.62 37.49 0.02
N MET A 117 -26.39 37.73 0.48
CA MET A 117 -26.00 39.06 0.96
C MET A 117 -26.08 40.12 -0.15
N LEU A 118 -25.61 39.81 -1.35
CA LEU A 118 -25.69 40.72 -2.50
C LEU A 118 -27.14 41.00 -2.93
N GLU A 119 -27.99 39.97 -2.92
CA GLU A 119 -29.42 40.11 -3.19
C GLU A 119 -30.10 41.04 -2.18
N ASN A 120 -29.79 40.90 -0.88
CA ASN A 120 -30.31 41.79 0.16
C ASN A 120 -29.85 43.25 -0.04
N ILE A 121 -28.57 43.47 -0.35
CA ILE A 121 -28.04 44.82 -0.62
C ILE A 121 -28.71 45.44 -1.85
N LEU A 122 -28.93 44.66 -2.91
CA LEU A 122 -29.63 45.13 -4.10
C LEU A 122 -31.07 45.56 -3.77
N ASP A 123 -31.77 44.79 -2.93
CA ASP A 123 -33.12 45.13 -2.47
C ASP A 123 -33.15 46.43 -1.65
N GLU A 124 -32.20 46.62 -0.75
CA GLU A 124 -32.05 47.86 0.03
C GLU A 124 -31.78 49.06 -0.86
N LEU A 125 -30.86 48.94 -1.82
CA LEU A 125 -30.56 50.01 -2.78
C LEU A 125 -31.78 50.34 -3.67
N CYS A 126 -32.54 49.33 -4.07
CA CYS A 126 -33.78 49.54 -4.82
C CYS A 126 -34.83 50.30 -4.02
N LYS A 127 -34.97 50.02 -2.71
CA LYS A 127 -35.86 50.77 -1.82
C LYS A 127 -35.40 52.21 -1.68
N TYR A 128 -34.12 52.41 -1.37
CA TYR A 128 -33.53 53.75 -1.24
C TYR A 128 -33.69 54.58 -2.52
N LYS A 129 -33.46 53.99 -3.70
CA LYS A 129 -33.68 54.66 -4.99
C LYS A 129 -35.12 55.17 -5.13
N LYS A 130 -36.11 54.33 -4.81
CA LYS A 130 -37.53 54.71 -4.88
C LYS A 130 -37.88 55.85 -3.92
N GLU A 131 -37.27 55.86 -2.73
CA GLU A 131 -37.45 56.95 -1.77
C GLU A 131 -36.84 58.26 -2.29
N CYS A 132 -35.66 58.21 -2.91
CA CYS A 132 -35.04 59.37 -3.56
C CYS A 132 -35.90 59.90 -4.71
N GLU A 133 -36.40 59.02 -5.59
CA GLU A 133 -37.30 59.39 -6.71
C GLU A 133 -38.57 60.07 -6.19
N ALA A 134 -39.21 59.51 -5.14
CA ALA A 134 -40.39 60.11 -4.52
C ALA A 134 -40.09 61.46 -3.85
N GLY A 135 -38.92 61.59 -3.23
CA GLY A 135 -38.43 62.84 -2.66
C GLY A 135 -38.21 63.91 -3.72
N GLU A 136 -37.59 63.54 -4.85
CA GLU A 136 -37.39 64.41 -6.01
C GLU A 136 -38.72 64.91 -6.59
N ASP A 137 -39.68 64.01 -6.79
CA ASP A 137 -41.04 64.34 -7.26
C ASP A 137 -41.73 65.34 -6.32
N SER A 138 -41.58 65.15 -5.00
CA SER A 138 -42.13 66.06 -4.00
C SER A 138 -41.51 67.46 -4.09
N MET A 139 -40.19 67.54 -4.23
CA MET A 139 -39.49 68.82 -4.42
C MET A 139 -39.95 69.54 -5.70
N TRP A 140 -40.09 68.80 -6.80
CA TRP A 140 -40.61 69.36 -8.07
C TRP A 140 -42.02 69.95 -7.90
N LYS A 141 -42.92 69.27 -7.19
CA LYS A 141 -44.26 69.78 -6.88
C LYS A 141 -44.20 71.08 -6.07
N ILE A 142 -43.32 71.18 -5.08
CA ILE A 142 -43.12 72.40 -4.28
C ILE A 142 -42.62 73.55 -5.16
N ILE A 143 -41.61 73.31 -6.00
CA ILE A 143 -41.07 74.32 -6.93
C ILE A 143 -42.17 74.83 -7.88
N GLN A 144 -43.01 73.93 -8.40
CA GLN A 144 -44.12 74.29 -9.28
C GLN A 144 -45.20 75.11 -8.55
N ALA A 145 -45.51 74.77 -7.30
CA ALA A 145 -46.45 75.53 -6.46
C ALA A 145 -45.93 76.95 -6.15
N LEU A 146 -44.63 77.09 -5.84
CA LEU A 146 -44.00 78.38 -5.55
C LEU A 146 -43.90 79.28 -6.80
N SER A 147 -43.61 78.71 -7.97
CA SER A 147 -43.53 79.46 -9.22
C SER A 147 -44.90 79.96 -9.71
N SER A 148 -45.95 79.18 -9.52
CA SER A 148 -47.33 79.55 -9.89
C SER A 148 -47.95 80.59 -8.93
N THR A 149 -47.66 80.53 -7.63
CA THR A 149 -48.07 81.58 -6.66
C THR A 149 -47.40 82.93 -6.91
N LYS A 150 -46.12 82.96 -7.31
CA LYS A 150 -45.44 84.20 -7.75
C LYS A 150 -46.13 84.84 -8.96
N LYS A 151 -46.61 84.06 -9.93
CA LYS A 151 -47.37 84.57 -11.09
C LYS A 151 -48.73 85.17 -10.68
N LYS A 152 -49.44 84.57 -9.71
CA LYS A 152 -50.71 85.12 -9.17
C LYS A 152 -50.51 86.43 -8.43
N LYS A 153 -49.48 86.55 -7.57
CA LYS A 153 -49.14 87.82 -6.89
C LYS A 153 -48.76 88.95 -7.85
N LYS A 154 -48.06 88.64 -8.95
CA LYS A 154 -47.74 89.63 -10.00
C LYS A 154 -49.00 90.11 -10.75
N ARG A 155 -49.98 89.24 -11.00
CA ARG A 155 -51.27 89.60 -11.62
C ARG A 155 -52.19 90.40 -10.68
N SER A 156 -52.22 90.11 -9.37
CA SER A 156 -53.01 90.90 -8.41
C SER A 156 -52.43 92.29 -8.15
N PHE A 157 -51.10 92.45 -8.20
CA PHE A 157 -50.46 93.77 -8.10
C PHE A 157 -50.74 94.66 -9.32
N LEU A 158 -50.85 94.08 -10.52
CA LEU A 158 -51.22 94.79 -11.74
C LEU A 158 -52.72 95.15 -11.83
N HIS A 159 -53.59 94.60 -10.99
CA HIS A 159 -55.01 94.92 -10.94
C HIS A 159 -55.40 95.90 -9.82
N ASN A 160 -54.52 96.17 -8.86
CA ASN A 160 -54.70 97.17 -7.81
C ASN A 160 -53.97 98.52 -8.09
N CYS A 161 -53.36 98.66 -9.27
CA CYS A 161 -52.84 99.93 -9.78
C CYS A 161 -53.71 100.39 -10.97
N LYS A 162 -54.95 100.80 -10.70
CA LYS A 162 -55.75 101.70 -11.54
C LYS A 162 -56.62 102.55 -10.64
#